data_AF-A0A939Y1C6-F1
#
_entry.id   AF-A0A939Y1C6-F1
#
_cell.length_a   1.000
_cell.length_b   1.000
_cell.length_c   1.000
_cell.angle_alpha   90.00
_cell.angle_beta   90.00
_cell.angle_gamma   90.00
#
_symmetry.space_group_name_H-M   'P 1'
#
loop_
_entity.id
_entity.type
_entity.pdbx_description
1 polymer ?
#
loop_
_entity_poly.entity_id
_entity_poly.type
_entity_poly.pdbx_seq_one_letter_code
_entity_poly.pdbx_strand_id
1 'polypeptide(L)'
;MKKLIFSIIVAGSLSSSLSAQTQNEARAQSLYFSAVEELDQNNYKAVFAKLAEINKLLGGSNPRLSYLAAKAYYAQHDYAATQAACKDYFSSNPLHDMGYDEMKQMAEVAASELEAAMRRQREDAEARKSAEAERVKHEQEEAAAFAKRMKESADRRAQDAELQKLRDEREASAYKAAQAANTKSAYLDFIYKFPSGKLVSEAKAEMQRKWPSPTRTLKNNKYGYVDKSGKLVVKAVYDNASEYSEGLARVGKGNRYGFINEEGKVVVPLNYVAASNFAYGYAVVKPDVNTAFFIDKGGNVLGNTSYKDAKSFSEGFAAVQDQYYMYGFINASGTLVIDHQFNEVSWFKEGIAAVGKSDGGHMKYGYVDNKGTMLTGFEFQEAKDFQNGVGRVKKDGKYGLVDKFGNPITTYEYDYISDFGSDGLAVAKKAGFEVLLDVEGRPWARVNGKLIKIKL
;
A
#
# COMPACT_ATOMS: atom_id res chain seq x y z
N MET A 1 -57.54 42.35 -32.03
CA MET A 1 -57.80 43.34 -30.95
C MET A 1 -56.72 44.42 -30.79
N LYS A 2 -55.55 44.34 -31.46
CA LYS A 2 -54.49 45.39 -31.45
C LYS A 2 -54.76 46.64 -32.31
N LYS A 3 -55.94 46.76 -32.95
CA LYS A 3 -56.34 47.93 -33.76
C LYS A 3 -57.61 48.65 -33.27
N LEU A 4 -58.20 48.20 -32.15
CA LEU A 4 -59.44 48.78 -31.62
C LEU A 4 -59.23 49.63 -30.35
N ILE A 5 -58.04 49.60 -29.75
CA ILE A 5 -57.72 50.35 -28.52
C ILE A 5 -57.10 51.72 -28.83
N PHE A 6 -56.60 51.95 -30.06
CA PHE A 6 -55.98 53.22 -30.46
C PHE A 6 -56.98 54.33 -30.84
N SER A 7 -58.29 54.03 -30.90
CA SER A 7 -59.36 55.00 -31.25
C SER A 7 -60.13 55.57 -30.05
N ILE A 8 -59.70 55.33 -28.80
CA ILE A 8 -60.28 55.99 -27.60
C ILE A 8 -59.28 56.99 -27.00
N ILE A 9 -58.46 57.64 -27.84
CA ILE A 9 -57.50 58.67 -27.38
C ILE A 9 -57.79 60.08 -27.93
N VAL A 10 -58.70 60.28 -28.89
CA VAL A 10 -59.00 61.64 -29.38
C VAL A 10 -60.49 61.85 -29.68
N ALA A 11 -61.27 62.12 -28.64
CA ALA A 11 -62.47 62.97 -28.70
C ALA A 11 -62.98 63.20 -27.26
N GLY A 12 -62.52 64.28 -26.64
CA GLY A 12 -62.93 64.64 -25.27
C GLY A 12 -61.91 65.54 -24.58
N SER A 13 -61.72 66.74 -25.12
CA SER A 13 -60.96 67.80 -24.45
C SER A 13 -61.71 68.30 -23.20
N LEU A 14 -61.05 68.11 -22.05
CA LEU A 14 -61.13 68.85 -20.78
C LEU A 14 -62.44 68.82 -19.97
N SER A 15 -62.42 68.01 -18.90
CA SER A 15 -62.92 68.44 -17.58
C SER A 15 -62.11 67.79 -16.45
N SER A 16 -61.45 68.64 -15.68
CA SER A 16 -60.94 68.53 -14.30
C SER A 16 -61.04 67.20 -13.51
N SER A 17 -59.85 66.75 -13.07
CA SER A 17 -59.51 65.91 -11.90
C SER A 17 -60.23 64.57 -11.75
N LEU A 18 -59.67 63.53 -12.39
CA LEU A 18 -59.69 62.19 -11.81
C LEU A 18 -59.10 62.27 -10.39
N SER A 19 -59.73 61.61 -9.42
CA SER A 19 -59.15 61.51 -8.08
C SER A 19 -57.77 60.83 -8.16
N ALA A 20 -56.88 61.12 -7.20
CA ALA A 20 -55.56 60.49 -7.14
C ALA A 20 -55.63 58.94 -7.17
N GLN A 21 -56.74 58.38 -6.68
CA GLN A 21 -57.05 56.95 -6.70
C GLN A 21 -57.27 56.43 -8.13
N THR A 22 -58.04 57.14 -8.97
CA THR A 22 -58.28 56.72 -10.36
C THR A 22 -57.02 56.82 -11.23
N GLN A 23 -56.09 57.75 -10.90
CA GLN A 23 -54.78 57.81 -11.56
C GLN A 23 -53.87 56.63 -11.16
N ASN A 24 -53.87 56.24 -9.89
CA ASN A 24 -53.12 55.09 -9.40
C ASN A 24 -53.64 53.77 -9.99
N GLU A 25 -54.96 53.62 -10.14
CA GLU A 25 -55.59 52.45 -10.78
C GLU A 25 -55.20 52.31 -12.25
N ALA A 26 -55.21 53.41 -13.03
CA ALA A 26 -54.78 53.40 -14.43
C ALA A 26 -53.30 53.04 -14.60
N ARG A 27 -52.43 53.54 -13.70
CA ARG A 27 -51.00 53.20 -13.68
C ARG A 27 -50.76 51.75 -13.30
N ALA A 28 -51.46 51.24 -12.29
CA ALA A 28 -51.42 49.84 -11.87
C ALA A 28 -51.83 48.90 -13.01
N GLN A 29 -52.87 49.25 -13.77
CA GLN A 29 -53.32 48.47 -14.92
C GLN A 29 -52.28 48.43 -16.05
N SER A 30 -51.65 49.57 -16.38
CA SER A 30 -50.56 49.62 -17.37
C SER A 30 -49.35 48.79 -16.95
N LEU A 31 -48.94 48.90 -15.68
CA LEU A 31 -47.85 48.09 -15.12
C LEU A 31 -48.18 46.59 -15.13
N TYR A 32 -49.43 46.22 -14.91
CA TYR A 32 -49.88 44.83 -14.95
C TYR A 32 -49.72 44.23 -16.35
N PHE A 33 -50.18 44.93 -17.39
CA PHE A 33 -50.00 44.47 -18.78
C PHE A 33 -48.52 44.38 -19.17
N SER A 34 -47.71 45.36 -18.76
CA SER A 34 -46.26 45.30 -18.94
C SER A 34 -45.65 44.08 -18.22
N ALA A 35 -46.10 43.76 -17.01
CA ALA A 35 -45.62 42.57 -16.29
C ALA A 35 -45.99 41.25 -16.99
N VAL A 36 -47.15 41.19 -17.67
CA VAL A 36 -47.51 40.02 -18.49
C VAL A 36 -46.56 39.88 -19.69
N GLU A 37 -46.22 40.98 -20.38
CA GLU A 37 -45.26 40.95 -21.49
C GLU A 37 -43.86 40.52 -21.03
N GLU A 38 -43.43 40.97 -19.85
CA GLU A 38 -42.15 40.55 -19.25
C GLU A 38 -42.17 39.07 -18.87
N LEU A 39 -43.31 38.54 -18.41
CA LEU A 39 -43.46 37.12 -18.13
C LEU A 39 -43.33 36.28 -19.41
N ASP A 40 -43.97 36.70 -20.51
CA ASP A 40 -43.85 36.05 -21.82
C ASP A 40 -42.40 36.05 -22.35
N GLN A 41 -41.61 37.05 -21.94
CA GLN A 41 -40.17 37.17 -22.25
C GLN A 41 -39.26 36.46 -21.23
N ASN A 42 -39.80 35.75 -20.25
CA ASN A 42 -39.07 35.12 -19.14
C ASN A 42 -38.25 36.12 -18.30
N ASN A 43 -38.60 37.40 -18.29
CA ASN A 43 -37.93 38.44 -17.50
C ASN A 43 -38.54 38.53 -16.09
N TYR A 44 -38.42 37.45 -15.31
CA TYR A 44 -39.09 37.30 -14.02
C TYR A 44 -38.72 38.39 -12.99
N LYS A 45 -37.48 38.88 -13.04
CA LYS A 45 -37.03 39.99 -12.18
C LYS A 45 -37.84 41.26 -12.44
N ALA A 46 -38.09 41.58 -13.71
CA ALA A 46 -38.92 42.72 -14.08
C ALA A 46 -40.40 42.49 -13.71
N VAL A 47 -40.90 41.26 -13.86
CA VAL A 47 -42.25 40.86 -13.40
C VAL A 47 -42.42 41.18 -11.91
N PHE A 48 -41.55 40.66 -11.03
CA PHE A 48 -41.67 40.88 -9.58
C PHE A 48 -41.48 42.36 -9.18
N ALA A 49 -40.59 43.08 -9.85
CA ALA A 49 -40.41 44.52 -9.60
C ALA A 49 -41.68 45.31 -9.91
N LYS A 50 -42.34 45.01 -11.04
CA LYS A 50 -43.60 45.64 -11.44
C LYS A 50 -44.76 45.24 -10.53
N LEU A 51 -44.86 43.96 -10.15
CA LEU A 51 -45.88 43.49 -9.19
C LEU A 51 -45.75 44.19 -7.82
N ALA A 52 -44.52 44.40 -7.33
CA ALA A 52 -44.27 45.14 -6.10
C ALA A 52 -44.67 46.63 -6.22
N GLU A 53 -44.43 47.27 -7.37
CA GLU A 53 -44.87 48.65 -7.64
C GLU A 53 -46.40 48.75 -7.68
N ILE A 54 -47.07 47.81 -8.33
CA ILE A 54 -48.55 47.76 -8.38
C ILE A 54 -49.14 47.62 -6.97
N ASN A 55 -48.57 46.73 -6.14
CA ASN A 55 -49.05 46.53 -4.76
C ASN A 55 -48.93 47.83 -3.92
N LYS A 56 -47.88 48.63 -4.12
CA LYS A 56 -47.72 49.94 -3.47
C LYS A 56 -48.77 50.97 -3.92
N LEU A 57 -49.16 50.93 -5.19
CA LEU A 57 -50.15 51.86 -5.76
C LEU A 57 -51.57 51.56 -5.32
N LEU A 58 -51.91 50.28 -5.15
CA LEU A 58 -53.28 49.82 -4.84
C LEU A 58 -53.55 49.59 -3.35
N GLY A 59 -52.49 49.43 -2.52
CA GLY A 59 -52.62 49.41 -1.06
C GLY A 59 -53.39 48.22 -0.47
N GLY A 60 -53.56 47.13 -1.22
CA GLY A 60 -54.32 45.96 -0.78
C GLY A 60 -54.02 44.70 -1.59
N SER A 61 -54.37 43.54 -1.02
CA SER A 61 -54.19 42.23 -1.65
C SER A 61 -55.04 42.14 -2.92
N ASN A 62 -54.42 41.69 -4.03
CA ASN A 62 -55.09 41.56 -5.33
C ASN A 62 -54.81 40.17 -5.92
N PRO A 63 -55.84 39.34 -6.16
CA PRO A 63 -55.67 37.99 -6.71
C PRO A 63 -54.88 37.98 -8.01
N ARG A 64 -55.03 38.98 -8.89
CA ARG A 64 -54.33 39.01 -10.17
C ARG A 64 -52.82 39.16 -10.04
N LEU A 65 -52.35 39.80 -8.96
CA LEU A 65 -50.92 39.88 -8.66
C LEU A 65 -50.39 38.52 -8.19
N SER A 66 -51.13 37.85 -7.31
CA SER A 66 -50.81 36.49 -6.86
C SER A 66 -50.81 35.48 -8.00
N TYR A 67 -51.75 35.61 -8.95
CA TYR A 67 -51.81 34.80 -10.17
C TYR A 67 -50.55 34.97 -11.03
N LEU A 68 -50.15 36.22 -11.33
CA LEU A 68 -48.98 36.46 -12.16
C LEU A 68 -47.66 36.09 -11.45
N ALA A 69 -47.59 36.29 -10.13
CA ALA A 69 -46.47 35.85 -9.30
C ALA A 69 -46.35 34.32 -9.31
N ALA A 70 -47.46 33.59 -9.15
CA ALA A 70 -47.47 32.13 -9.18
C ALA A 70 -46.97 31.60 -10.52
N LYS A 71 -47.39 32.19 -11.65
CA LYS A 71 -46.88 31.81 -12.98
C LYS A 71 -45.38 32.06 -13.13
N ALA A 72 -44.89 33.20 -12.65
CA ALA A 72 -43.47 33.52 -12.68
C ALA A 72 -42.63 32.56 -11.82
N TYR A 73 -43.10 32.19 -10.63
CA TYR A 73 -42.42 31.20 -9.79
C TYR A 73 -42.48 29.79 -10.38
N TYR A 74 -43.62 29.40 -10.93
CA TYR A 74 -43.82 28.09 -11.55
C TYR A 74 -42.92 27.89 -12.77
N ALA A 75 -42.79 28.92 -13.61
CA ALA A 75 -41.88 28.91 -14.77
C ALA A 75 -40.39 28.83 -14.38
N GLN A 76 -40.04 29.21 -13.14
CA GLN A 76 -38.69 29.08 -12.58
C GLN A 76 -38.50 27.77 -11.79
N HIS A 77 -39.51 26.89 -11.75
CA HIS A 77 -39.54 25.69 -10.91
C HIS A 77 -39.38 25.98 -9.41
N ASP A 78 -39.70 27.21 -8.98
CA ASP A 78 -39.76 27.57 -7.56
C ASP A 78 -41.14 27.18 -7.02
N TYR A 79 -41.32 25.88 -6.80
CA TYR A 79 -42.60 25.32 -6.39
C TYR A 79 -43.03 25.74 -4.97
N ALA A 80 -42.09 26.09 -4.10
CA ALA A 80 -42.39 26.61 -2.77
C ALA A 80 -43.01 28.02 -2.86
N ALA A 81 -42.38 28.92 -3.63
CA ALA A 81 -42.93 30.24 -3.86
C ALA A 81 -44.22 30.20 -4.71
N THR A 82 -44.34 29.24 -5.63
CA THR A 82 -45.58 28.97 -6.36
C THR A 82 -46.72 28.59 -5.42
N GLN A 83 -46.50 27.67 -4.47
CA GLN A 83 -47.52 27.26 -3.51
C GLN A 83 -47.96 28.43 -2.60
N ALA A 84 -47.01 29.26 -2.16
CA ALA A 84 -47.30 30.45 -1.38
C ALA A 84 -48.18 31.45 -2.17
N ALA A 85 -47.81 31.74 -3.43
CA ALA A 85 -48.58 32.61 -4.31
C ALA A 85 -49.98 32.05 -4.64
N CYS A 86 -50.10 30.73 -4.86
CA CYS A 86 -51.40 30.07 -5.03
C CYS A 86 -52.26 30.15 -3.76
N LYS A 87 -51.68 30.00 -2.58
CA LYS A 87 -52.40 30.16 -1.31
C LYS A 87 -52.95 31.57 -1.16
N ASP A 88 -52.12 32.59 -1.41
CA ASP A 88 -52.52 34.00 -1.34
C ASP A 88 -53.64 34.32 -2.35
N TYR A 89 -53.59 33.73 -3.55
CA TYR A 89 -54.65 33.82 -4.55
C TYR A 89 -55.98 33.27 -4.02
N PHE A 90 -56.01 32.04 -3.49
CA PHE A 90 -57.24 31.42 -3.01
C PHE A 90 -57.78 32.06 -1.71
N SER A 91 -56.92 32.65 -0.87
CA SER A 91 -57.34 33.41 0.33
C SER A 91 -58.17 34.65 0.00
N SER A 92 -58.11 35.16 -1.24
CA SER A 92 -58.92 36.29 -1.71
C SER A 92 -60.32 35.92 -2.21
N ASN A 93 -60.68 34.62 -2.15
CA ASN A 93 -61.95 34.05 -2.64
C ASN A 93 -62.35 34.48 -4.08
N PRO A 94 -61.51 34.23 -5.10
CA PRO A 94 -61.68 34.74 -6.46
C PRO A 94 -62.68 33.90 -7.30
N LEU A 95 -63.83 33.53 -6.71
CA LEU A 95 -64.87 32.74 -7.40
C LEU A 95 -65.21 33.38 -8.76
N HIS A 96 -65.06 32.60 -9.84
CA HIS A 96 -65.24 33.00 -11.25
C HIS A 96 -64.12 33.83 -11.92
N ASP A 97 -62.91 33.93 -11.34
CA ASP A 97 -61.75 34.48 -12.06
C ASP A 97 -61.25 33.51 -13.17
N MET A 98 -60.90 34.05 -14.34
CA MET A 98 -60.45 33.27 -15.50
C MET A 98 -59.20 32.42 -15.24
N GLY A 99 -58.37 32.79 -14.24
CA GLY A 99 -57.17 32.06 -13.86
C GLY A 99 -57.38 30.94 -12.83
N TYR A 100 -58.62 30.72 -12.38
CA TYR A 100 -58.92 29.81 -11.27
C TYR A 100 -58.45 28.37 -11.49
N ASP A 101 -58.78 27.76 -12.64
CA ASP A 101 -58.42 26.37 -12.95
C ASP A 101 -56.91 26.19 -13.14
N GLU A 102 -56.25 27.17 -13.77
CA GLU A 102 -54.80 27.16 -13.98
C GLU A 102 -54.05 27.28 -12.65
N MET A 103 -54.52 28.12 -11.73
CA MET A 103 -53.97 28.23 -10.36
C MET A 103 -54.15 26.95 -9.56
N LYS A 104 -55.29 26.29 -9.71
CA LYS A 104 -55.55 25.00 -9.05
C LYS A 104 -54.57 23.94 -9.57
N GLN A 105 -54.39 23.86 -10.88
CA GLN A 105 -53.44 22.93 -11.50
C GLN A 105 -51.99 23.22 -11.09
N MET A 106 -51.55 24.49 -11.10
CA MET A 106 -50.20 24.87 -10.67
C MET A 106 -49.98 24.54 -9.19
N ALA A 107 -50.98 24.74 -8.32
CA ALA A 107 -50.89 24.39 -6.91
C ALA A 107 -50.74 22.87 -6.70
N GLU A 108 -51.49 22.06 -7.45
CA GLU A 108 -51.40 20.59 -7.41
C GLU A 108 -50.02 20.10 -7.87
N VAL A 109 -49.53 20.61 -9.01
CA VAL A 109 -48.20 20.23 -9.52
C VAL A 109 -47.08 20.69 -8.59
N ALA A 110 -47.13 21.93 -8.10
CA ALA A 110 -46.14 22.44 -7.17
C ALA A 110 -46.10 21.65 -5.86
N ALA A 111 -47.26 21.23 -5.33
CA ALA A 111 -47.32 20.36 -4.17
C ALA A 111 -46.69 18.98 -4.44
N SER A 112 -47.01 18.37 -5.58
CA SER A 112 -46.44 17.07 -5.97
C SER A 112 -44.93 17.11 -6.15
N GLU A 113 -44.40 18.15 -6.80
CA GLU A 113 -42.96 18.34 -7.01
C GLU A 113 -42.22 18.61 -5.70
N LEU A 114 -42.82 19.38 -4.79
CA LEU A 114 -42.23 19.63 -3.46
C LEU A 114 -42.19 18.33 -2.63
N GLU A 115 -43.23 17.51 -2.69
CA GLU A 115 -43.25 16.17 -2.07
C GLU A 115 -42.19 15.25 -2.68
N ALA A 116 -42.05 15.23 -4.01
CA ALA A 116 -41.03 14.46 -4.70
C ALA A 116 -39.60 14.90 -4.32
N ALA A 117 -39.36 16.20 -4.22
CA ALA A 117 -38.08 16.76 -3.78
C ALA A 117 -37.77 16.38 -2.32
N MET A 118 -38.74 16.49 -1.41
CA MET A 118 -38.59 16.04 -0.02
C MET A 118 -38.31 14.55 0.06
N ARG A 119 -38.96 13.74 -0.78
CA ARG A 119 -38.73 12.30 -0.84
C ARG A 119 -37.30 11.97 -1.30
N ARG A 120 -36.81 12.58 -2.38
CA ARG A 120 -35.42 12.41 -2.85
C ARG A 120 -34.41 12.79 -1.78
N GLN A 121 -34.62 13.91 -1.07
CA GLN A 121 -33.74 14.31 0.03
C GLN A 121 -33.71 13.28 1.17
N ARG A 122 -34.86 12.66 1.50
CA ARG A 122 -34.92 11.60 2.51
C ARG A 122 -34.18 10.35 2.04
N GLU A 123 -34.41 9.91 0.81
CA GLU A 123 -33.74 8.74 0.22
C GLU A 123 -32.20 8.94 0.17
N ASP A 124 -31.72 10.11 -0.26
CA ASP A 124 -30.29 10.44 -0.26
C ASP A 124 -29.70 10.48 1.16
N ALA A 125 -30.44 11.04 2.12
CA ALA A 125 -30.01 11.09 3.51
C ALA A 125 -29.95 9.69 4.15
N GLU A 126 -30.89 8.82 3.82
CA GLU A 126 -30.90 7.41 4.23
C GLU A 126 -29.75 6.63 3.57
N ALA A 127 -29.51 6.80 2.27
CA ALA A 127 -28.39 6.18 1.56
C ALA A 127 -27.04 6.60 2.16
N ARG A 128 -26.85 7.89 2.47
CA ARG A 128 -25.64 8.38 3.14
C ARG A 128 -25.47 7.79 4.54
N LYS A 129 -26.55 7.70 5.32
CA LYS A 129 -26.52 7.04 6.65
C LYS A 129 -26.19 5.56 6.54
N SER A 130 -26.75 4.86 5.56
CA SER A 130 -26.48 3.44 5.32
C SER A 130 -25.02 3.21 4.93
N ALA A 131 -24.49 4.00 3.99
CA ALA A 131 -23.09 3.91 3.57
C ALA A 131 -22.12 4.22 4.72
N GLU A 132 -22.42 5.23 5.54
CA GLU A 132 -21.62 5.53 6.74
C GLU A 132 -21.68 4.39 7.76
N ALA A 133 -22.86 3.81 8.00
CA ALA A 133 -23.01 2.67 8.91
C ALA A 133 -22.25 1.43 8.42
N GLU A 134 -22.28 1.14 7.12
CA GLU A 134 -21.48 0.06 6.51
C GLU A 134 -19.98 0.32 6.64
N ARG A 135 -19.52 1.55 6.39
CA ARG A 135 -18.10 1.92 6.58
C ARG A 135 -17.66 1.74 8.03
N VAL A 136 -18.43 2.26 8.98
CA VAL A 136 -18.13 2.12 10.42
C VAL A 136 -18.13 0.65 10.84
N LYS A 137 -19.07 -0.15 10.32
CA LYS A 137 -19.12 -1.60 10.59
C LYS A 137 -17.87 -2.31 10.05
N HIS A 138 -17.47 -2.02 8.81
CA HIS A 138 -16.25 -2.59 8.21
C HIS A 138 -15.00 -2.21 9.01
N GLU A 139 -14.86 -0.92 9.40
CA GLU A 139 -13.77 -0.45 10.25
C GLU A 139 -13.75 -1.16 11.62
N GLN A 140 -14.90 -1.40 12.24
CA GLN A 140 -15.02 -2.15 13.49
C GLN A 140 -14.65 -3.63 13.34
N GLU A 141 -15.08 -4.28 12.26
CA GLU A 141 -14.73 -5.67 11.97
C GLU A 141 -13.23 -5.85 11.71
N GLU A 142 -12.61 -4.94 10.96
CA GLU A 142 -11.16 -4.91 10.76
C GLU A 142 -10.40 -4.65 12.07
N ALA A 143 -10.87 -3.71 12.89
CA ALA A 143 -10.27 -3.42 14.20
C ALA A 143 -10.38 -4.62 15.15
N ALA A 144 -11.51 -5.32 15.17
CA ALA A 144 -11.72 -6.52 15.98
C ALA A 144 -10.84 -7.69 15.49
N ALA A 145 -10.75 -7.90 14.17
CA ALA A 145 -9.87 -8.90 13.57
C ALA A 145 -8.40 -8.60 13.89
N PHE A 146 -8.00 -7.34 13.83
CA PHE A 146 -6.67 -6.88 14.21
C PHE A 146 -6.38 -7.15 15.70
N ALA A 147 -7.27 -6.75 16.60
CA ALA A 147 -7.13 -6.98 18.03
C ALA A 147 -7.00 -8.47 18.36
N LYS A 148 -7.79 -9.33 17.70
CA LYS A 148 -7.69 -10.78 17.82
C LYS A 148 -6.32 -11.31 17.39
N ARG A 149 -5.83 -10.91 16.21
CA ARG A 149 -4.49 -11.28 15.71
C ARG A 149 -3.37 -10.83 16.65
N MET A 150 -3.48 -9.63 17.22
CA MET A 150 -2.52 -9.10 18.18
C MET A 150 -2.50 -9.91 19.48
N LYS A 151 -3.66 -10.35 19.98
CA LYS A 151 -3.73 -11.22 21.16
C LYS A 151 -3.10 -12.59 20.88
N GLU A 152 -3.46 -13.23 19.78
CA GLU A 152 -2.86 -14.52 19.37
C GLU A 152 -1.35 -14.40 19.12
N SER A 153 -0.90 -13.27 18.58
CA SER A 153 0.53 -12.96 18.43
C SER A 153 1.22 -12.83 19.79
N ALA A 154 0.60 -12.18 20.77
CA ALA A 154 1.15 -12.06 22.12
C ALA A 154 1.32 -13.44 22.81
N ASP A 155 0.33 -14.32 22.70
CA ASP A 155 0.41 -15.68 23.26
C ASP A 155 1.52 -16.49 22.57
N ARG A 156 1.65 -16.39 21.23
CA ARG A 156 2.75 -17.00 20.48
C ARG A 156 4.11 -16.44 20.87
N ARG A 157 4.23 -15.13 21.10
CA ARG A 157 5.48 -14.50 21.55
C ARG A 157 5.95 -15.03 22.90
N ALA A 158 5.03 -15.32 23.83
CA ALA A 158 5.39 -15.90 25.12
C ALA A 158 5.95 -17.33 24.97
N GLN A 159 5.31 -18.16 24.13
CA GLN A 159 5.80 -19.51 23.82
C GLN A 159 7.15 -19.48 23.10
N ASP A 160 7.30 -18.54 22.14
CA ASP A 160 8.55 -18.36 21.40
C ASP A 160 9.69 -17.87 22.29
N ALA A 161 9.42 -17.06 23.33
CA ALA A 161 10.46 -16.65 24.27
C ALA A 161 11.05 -17.83 25.05
N GLU A 162 10.21 -18.76 25.50
CA GLU A 162 10.66 -19.99 26.16
C GLU A 162 11.40 -20.91 25.18
N LEU A 163 10.87 -21.07 23.97
CA LEU A 163 11.54 -21.85 22.91
C LEU A 163 12.88 -21.23 22.52
N GLN A 164 12.98 -19.90 22.49
CA GLN A 164 14.20 -19.18 22.20
C GLN A 164 15.25 -19.40 23.29
N LYS A 165 14.85 -19.40 24.56
CA LYS A 165 15.75 -19.73 25.67
C LYS A 165 16.31 -21.15 25.51
N LEU A 166 15.46 -22.13 25.22
CA LEU A 166 15.89 -23.51 24.94
C LEU A 166 16.80 -23.61 23.71
N ARG A 167 16.54 -22.81 22.67
CA ARG A 167 17.41 -22.72 21.48
C ARG A 167 18.77 -22.14 21.83
N ASP A 168 18.83 -21.06 22.60
CA ASP A 168 20.07 -20.42 23.05
C ASP A 168 20.90 -21.41 23.93
N GLU A 169 20.26 -22.17 24.82
CA GLU A 169 20.91 -23.21 25.62
C GLU A 169 21.48 -24.35 24.75
N ARG A 170 20.71 -24.79 23.74
CA ARG A 170 21.15 -25.80 22.76
C ARG A 170 22.29 -25.29 21.89
N GLU A 171 22.23 -24.04 21.46
CA GLU A 171 23.29 -23.39 20.70
C GLU A 171 24.58 -23.35 21.53
N ALA A 172 24.52 -22.87 22.77
CA ALA A 172 25.67 -22.80 23.66
C ALA A 172 26.27 -24.20 23.94
N SER A 173 25.43 -25.22 24.13
CA SER A 173 25.87 -26.60 24.30
C SER A 173 26.56 -27.16 23.04
N ALA A 174 25.98 -26.93 21.87
CA ALA A 174 26.55 -27.36 20.60
C ALA A 174 27.87 -26.64 20.28
N TYR A 175 27.99 -25.36 20.63
CA TYR A 175 29.23 -24.62 20.46
C TYR A 175 30.34 -25.18 21.35
N LYS A 176 30.04 -25.47 22.62
CA LYS A 176 30.99 -26.16 23.52
C LYS A 176 31.43 -27.52 22.98
N ALA A 177 30.50 -28.29 22.39
CA ALA A 177 30.83 -29.56 21.76
C ALA A 177 31.75 -29.38 20.54
N ALA A 178 31.51 -28.36 19.71
CA ALA A 178 32.40 -28.01 18.60
C ALA A 178 33.79 -27.58 19.08
N GLN A 179 33.86 -26.80 20.17
CA GLN A 179 35.11 -26.42 20.83
C GLN A 179 35.87 -27.63 21.36
N ALA A 180 35.19 -28.59 21.99
CA ALA A 180 35.79 -29.82 22.50
C ALA A 180 36.29 -30.74 21.39
N ALA A 181 35.53 -30.88 20.29
CA ALA A 181 35.95 -31.66 19.13
C ALA A 181 37.15 -31.03 18.42
N ASN A 182 37.26 -29.69 18.46
CA ASN A 182 38.39 -28.92 17.94
C ASN A 182 38.81 -29.30 16.50
N THR A 183 37.82 -29.38 15.60
CA THR A 183 38.05 -29.58 14.16
C THR A 183 37.30 -28.56 13.33
N LYS A 184 37.80 -28.23 12.14
CA LYS A 184 37.13 -27.31 11.20
C LYS A 184 35.70 -27.79 10.85
N SER A 185 35.51 -29.11 10.71
CA SER A 185 34.19 -29.70 10.42
C SER A 185 33.19 -29.46 11.54
N ALA A 186 33.56 -29.69 12.80
CA ALA A 186 32.65 -29.51 13.92
C ALA A 186 32.17 -28.04 14.07
N TYR A 187 33.03 -27.07 13.76
CA TYR A 187 32.65 -25.66 13.75
C TYR A 187 31.71 -25.34 12.59
N LEU A 188 31.98 -25.86 11.39
CA LEU A 188 31.07 -25.70 10.24
C LEU A 188 29.69 -26.32 10.52
N ASP A 189 29.65 -27.52 11.09
CA ASP A 189 28.41 -28.20 11.48
C ASP A 189 27.62 -27.36 12.49
N PHE A 190 28.30 -26.78 13.48
CA PHE A 190 27.69 -25.83 14.42
C PHE A 190 27.11 -24.59 13.70
N ILE A 191 27.92 -23.93 12.86
CA ILE A 191 27.53 -22.72 12.13
C ILE A 191 26.30 -22.98 11.25
N TYR A 192 26.23 -24.12 10.58
CA TYR A 192 25.09 -24.46 9.72
C TYR A 192 23.87 -24.95 10.48
N LYS A 193 24.05 -25.56 11.65
CA LYS A 193 22.95 -25.97 12.53
C LYS A 193 22.26 -24.78 13.19
N PHE A 194 22.99 -23.69 13.45
CA PHE A 194 22.46 -22.48 14.09
C PHE A 194 22.77 -21.23 13.25
N PRO A 195 22.32 -21.12 12.00
CA PRO A 195 22.84 -20.12 11.05
C PRO A 195 22.55 -18.66 11.41
N SER A 196 21.50 -18.42 12.20
CA SER A 196 21.13 -17.13 12.79
C SER A 196 21.37 -17.08 14.31
N GLY A 197 22.23 -17.97 14.81
CA GLY A 197 22.60 -18.07 16.23
C GLY A 197 23.55 -16.95 16.67
N LYS A 198 23.48 -16.58 17.95
CA LYS A 198 24.26 -15.48 18.53
C LYS A 198 25.77 -15.76 18.57
N LEU A 199 26.15 -17.04 18.67
CA LEU A 199 27.53 -17.49 18.79
C LEU A 199 28.16 -17.83 17.43
N VAL A 200 27.42 -17.74 16.32
CA VAL A 200 27.94 -18.02 14.98
C VAL A 200 29.12 -17.12 14.62
N SER A 201 29.01 -15.81 14.88
CA SER A 201 30.07 -14.85 14.58
C SER A 201 31.35 -15.16 15.35
N GLU A 202 31.21 -15.55 16.62
CA GLU A 202 32.33 -15.95 17.46
C GLU A 202 32.94 -17.27 16.98
N ALA A 203 32.11 -18.27 16.66
CA ALA A 203 32.56 -19.55 16.13
C ALA A 203 33.30 -19.39 14.79
N LYS A 204 32.82 -18.52 13.88
CA LYS A 204 33.51 -18.17 12.63
C LYS A 204 34.88 -17.54 12.89
N ALA A 205 34.97 -16.61 13.83
CA ALA A 205 36.22 -15.96 14.21
C ALA A 205 37.21 -16.94 14.85
N GLU A 206 36.74 -17.82 15.74
CA GLU A 206 37.56 -18.87 16.35
C GLU A 206 38.06 -19.88 15.31
N MET A 207 37.18 -20.35 14.42
CA MET A 207 37.54 -21.25 13.32
C MET A 207 38.60 -20.62 12.41
N GLN A 208 38.42 -19.35 12.01
CA GLN A 208 39.39 -18.63 11.16
C GLN A 208 40.74 -18.44 11.85
N ARG A 209 40.76 -18.24 13.17
CA ARG A 209 42.01 -18.11 13.95
C ARG A 209 42.76 -19.43 14.06
N LYS A 210 42.04 -20.55 14.25
CA LYS A 210 42.60 -21.90 14.40
C LYS A 210 43.04 -22.53 13.07
N TRP A 211 42.24 -22.37 12.02
CA TRP A 211 42.49 -22.92 10.68
C TRP A 211 42.31 -21.84 9.61
N PRO A 212 43.22 -20.85 9.55
CA PRO A 212 43.14 -19.79 8.55
C PRO A 212 43.32 -20.39 7.16
N SER A 213 42.34 -20.19 6.30
CA SER A 213 42.49 -20.54 4.88
C SER A 213 43.47 -19.60 4.17
N PRO A 214 44.14 -20.04 3.09
CA PRO A 214 44.99 -19.18 2.30
C PRO A 214 44.25 -17.95 1.78
N THR A 215 44.89 -16.79 1.78
CA THR A 215 44.28 -15.53 1.32
C THR A 215 44.57 -15.31 -0.15
N ARG A 216 43.57 -14.85 -0.91
CA ARG A 216 43.74 -14.54 -2.33
C ARG A 216 44.76 -13.41 -2.53
N THR A 217 45.66 -13.57 -3.49
CA THR A 217 46.61 -12.54 -3.93
C THR A 217 46.52 -12.32 -5.43
N LEU A 218 46.81 -11.10 -5.89
CA LEU A 218 46.83 -10.74 -7.30
C LEU A 218 48.27 -10.44 -7.73
N LYS A 219 48.78 -11.16 -8.72
CA LYS A 219 50.10 -10.94 -9.31
C LYS A 219 50.01 -11.05 -10.83
N ASN A 220 50.53 -10.04 -11.54
CA ASN A 220 50.51 -9.97 -13.02
C ASN A 220 49.10 -10.20 -13.62
N ASN A 221 48.08 -9.57 -13.05
CA ASN A 221 46.68 -9.72 -13.45
C ASN A 221 46.13 -11.16 -13.36
N LYS A 222 46.77 -12.03 -12.56
CA LYS A 222 46.29 -13.37 -12.25
C LYS A 222 46.18 -13.57 -10.74
N TYR A 223 45.19 -14.33 -10.32
CA TYR A 223 44.96 -14.69 -8.93
C TYR A 223 45.69 -15.98 -8.56
N GLY A 224 46.27 -15.96 -7.36
CA GLY A 224 46.80 -17.11 -6.64
C GLY A 224 46.44 -16.98 -5.16
N TYR A 225 47.10 -17.77 -4.30
CA TYR A 225 46.83 -17.76 -2.87
C TYR A 225 48.11 -17.85 -2.06
N VAL A 226 48.13 -17.14 -0.93
CA VAL A 226 49.23 -17.12 0.03
C VAL A 226 48.78 -17.63 1.39
N ASP A 227 49.68 -18.27 2.13
CA ASP A 227 49.42 -18.66 3.52
C ASP A 227 49.47 -17.44 4.47
N LYS A 228 49.27 -17.69 5.77
CA LYS A 228 49.30 -16.65 6.81
C LYS A 228 50.64 -15.92 6.92
N SER A 229 51.75 -16.51 6.47
CA SER A 229 53.07 -15.86 6.43
C SER A 229 53.28 -15.00 5.17
N GLY A 230 52.34 -15.04 4.23
CA GLY A 230 52.45 -14.38 2.93
C GLY A 230 53.18 -15.22 1.87
N LYS A 231 53.53 -16.47 2.18
CA LYS A 231 54.18 -17.37 1.23
C LYS A 231 53.16 -17.91 0.24
N LEU A 232 53.52 -17.92 -1.05
CA LEU A 232 52.66 -18.43 -2.12
C LEU A 232 52.41 -19.94 -1.96
N VAL A 233 51.14 -20.31 -1.81
CA VAL A 233 50.66 -21.70 -1.76
C VAL A 233 50.14 -22.12 -3.12
N VAL A 234 49.38 -21.24 -3.79
CA VAL A 234 48.83 -21.48 -5.12
C VAL A 234 49.36 -20.41 -6.06
N LYS A 235 49.98 -20.84 -7.15
CA LYS A 235 50.55 -19.93 -8.16
C LYS A 235 49.47 -19.01 -8.74
N ALA A 236 49.85 -17.77 -9.02
CA ALA A 236 48.99 -16.79 -9.67
C ALA A 236 48.77 -17.13 -11.15
N VAL A 237 47.75 -17.94 -11.44
CA VAL A 237 47.46 -18.46 -12.79
C VAL A 237 45.99 -18.34 -13.19
N TYR A 238 45.12 -17.93 -12.29
CA TYR A 238 43.68 -17.85 -12.50
C TYR A 238 43.25 -16.43 -12.89
N ASP A 239 42.23 -16.31 -13.72
CA ASP A 239 41.65 -15.03 -14.15
C ASP A 239 40.71 -14.47 -13.08
N ASN A 240 40.06 -15.36 -12.34
CA ASN A 240 39.17 -15.04 -11.22
C ASN A 240 39.41 -16.04 -10.09
N ALA A 241 39.23 -15.60 -8.85
CA ALA A 241 39.35 -16.45 -7.68
C ALA A 241 38.50 -15.85 -6.54
N SER A 242 37.78 -16.68 -5.78
CA SER A 242 37.07 -16.25 -4.57
C SER A 242 37.89 -16.54 -3.31
N GLU A 243 37.47 -15.99 -2.17
CA GLU A 243 37.97 -16.49 -0.87
C GLU A 243 37.52 -17.94 -0.66
N TYR A 244 38.27 -18.68 0.16
CA TYR A 244 37.89 -20.03 0.54
C TYR A 244 36.59 -20.05 1.33
N SER A 245 35.70 -20.97 0.96
CA SER A 245 34.48 -21.31 1.70
C SER A 245 34.42 -22.82 1.87
N GLU A 246 34.21 -23.29 3.11
CA GLU A 246 34.20 -24.72 3.46
C GLU A 246 35.44 -25.51 3.01
N GLY A 247 36.60 -24.84 2.91
CA GLY A 247 37.87 -25.45 2.50
C GLY A 247 38.09 -25.52 0.99
N LEU A 248 37.17 -25.00 0.17
CA LEU A 248 37.34 -24.88 -1.28
C LEU A 248 37.23 -23.43 -1.74
N ALA A 249 37.96 -23.07 -2.79
CA ALA A 249 37.84 -21.77 -3.43
C ALA A 249 37.42 -21.92 -4.89
N ARG A 250 36.48 -21.07 -5.32
CA ARG A 250 36.04 -21.00 -6.71
C ARG A 250 37.11 -20.26 -7.51
N VAL A 251 37.64 -20.89 -8.55
CA VAL A 251 38.64 -20.30 -9.44
C VAL A 251 38.15 -20.32 -10.88
N GLY A 252 38.53 -19.29 -11.64
CA GLY A 252 38.17 -19.11 -13.04
C GLY A 252 39.40 -19.04 -13.92
N LYS A 253 39.37 -19.73 -15.07
CA LYS A 253 40.39 -19.65 -16.12
C LYS A 253 39.72 -19.83 -17.47
N GLY A 254 39.96 -18.91 -18.41
CA GLY A 254 39.38 -18.97 -19.75
C GLY A 254 37.85 -18.97 -19.75
N ASN A 255 37.23 -18.12 -18.91
CA ASN A 255 35.77 -18.04 -18.71
C ASN A 255 35.09 -19.33 -18.22
N ARG A 256 35.87 -20.27 -17.68
CA ARG A 256 35.33 -21.45 -17.02
C ARG A 256 35.72 -21.49 -15.55
N TYR A 257 34.79 -21.95 -14.72
CA TYR A 257 34.90 -21.99 -13.27
C TYR A 257 34.92 -23.43 -12.76
N GLY A 258 35.70 -23.64 -11.71
CA GLY A 258 35.84 -24.88 -10.97
C GLY A 258 36.31 -24.56 -9.55
N PHE A 259 36.76 -25.58 -8.82
CA PHE A 259 37.11 -25.42 -7.41
C PHE A 259 38.45 -26.07 -7.08
N ILE A 260 39.23 -25.37 -6.27
CA ILE A 260 40.49 -25.86 -5.72
C ILE A 260 40.40 -26.00 -4.20
N ASN A 261 41.17 -26.93 -3.64
CA ASN A 261 41.36 -27.03 -2.20
C ASN A 261 42.47 -26.09 -1.69
N GLU A 262 42.76 -26.12 -0.38
CA GLU A 262 43.73 -25.25 0.27
C GLU A 262 45.18 -25.51 -0.20
N GLU A 263 45.48 -26.69 -0.74
CA GLU A 263 46.76 -27.02 -1.37
C GLU A 263 46.83 -26.58 -2.85
N GLY A 264 45.77 -26.01 -3.41
CA GLY A 264 45.69 -25.57 -4.80
C GLY A 264 45.39 -26.67 -5.81
N LYS A 265 45.07 -27.89 -5.35
CA LYS A 265 44.64 -28.99 -6.21
C LYS A 265 43.23 -28.71 -6.70
N VAL A 266 43.01 -28.84 -8.00
CA VAL A 266 41.67 -28.81 -8.61
C VAL A 266 40.89 -30.04 -8.11
N VAL A 267 39.82 -29.78 -7.35
CA VAL A 267 38.89 -30.81 -6.86
C VAL A 267 37.71 -30.95 -7.80
N VAL A 268 37.21 -29.81 -8.30
CA VAL A 268 36.14 -29.77 -9.30
C VAL A 268 36.70 -29.10 -10.56
N PRO A 269 36.71 -29.78 -11.72
CA PRO A 269 37.23 -29.24 -12.97
C PRO A 269 36.60 -27.91 -13.38
N LEU A 270 37.38 -27.08 -14.08
CA LEU A 270 36.94 -25.78 -14.59
C LEU A 270 36.09 -25.95 -15.85
N ASN A 271 34.87 -26.47 -15.70
CA ASN A 271 33.97 -26.79 -16.82
C ASN A 271 32.71 -25.90 -16.85
N TYR A 272 32.46 -25.12 -15.80
CA TYR A 272 31.21 -24.36 -15.65
C TYR A 272 31.34 -22.92 -16.15
N VAL A 273 30.29 -22.36 -16.75
CA VAL A 273 30.28 -20.94 -17.15
C VAL A 273 30.04 -20.01 -15.96
N ALA A 274 29.43 -20.53 -14.89
CA ALA A 274 29.28 -19.84 -13.62
C ALA A 274 29.24 -20.84 -12.46
N ALA A 275 29.67 -20.40 -11.29
CA ALA A 275 29.60 -21.17 -10.05
C ALA A 275 29.45 -20.24 -8.84
N SER A 276 28.72 -20.64 -7.82
CA SER A 276 28.70 -19.94 -6.52
C SER A 276 29.81 -20.46 -5.60
N ASN A 277 29.98 -19.84 -4.42
CA ASN A 277 30.81 -20.42 -3.36
C ASN A 277 30.04 -21.56 -2.66
N PHE A 278 30.78 -22.51 -2.07
CA PHE A 278 30.18 -23.54 -1.23
C PHE A 278 29.49 -22.95 0.00
N ALA A 279 28.27 -23.41 0.26
CA ALA A 279 27.49 -23.16 1.47
C ALA A 279 26.61 -24.39 1.77
N TYR A 280 26.56 -24.80 3.03
CA TYR A 280 25.86 -26.01 3.47
C TYR A 280 26.33 -27.28 2.74
N GLY A 281 27.62 -27.35 2.39
CA GLY A 281 28.20 -28.48 1.66
C GLY A 281 27.97 -28.46 0.15
N TYR A 282 27.24 -27.48 -0.39
CA TYR A 282 26.86 -27.43 -1.80
C TYR A 282 27.25 -26.11 -2.47
N ALA A 283 27.50 -26.17 -3.78
CA ALA A 283 27.64 -25.00 -4.64
C ALA A 283 26.66 -25.11 -5.82
N VAL A 284 26.12 -23.97 -6.25
CA VAL A 284 25.37 -23.88 -7.51
C VAL A 284 26.38 -23.79 -8.64
N VAL A 285 26.22 -24.60 -9.67
CA VAL A 285 27.02 -24.53 -10.90
C VAL A 285 26.13 -24.47 -12.13
N LYS A 286 26.64 -23.80 -13.15
CA LYS A 286 25.97 -23.64 -14.44
C LYS A 286 26.88 -24.15 -15.56
N PRO A 287 26.56 -25.26 -16.25
CA PRO A 287 27.31 -25.69 -17.43
C PRO A 287 27.09 -24.75 -18.62
N ASP A 288 25.93 -24.12 -18.68
CA ASP A 288 25.48 -23.16 -19.69
C ASP A 288 24.57 -22.08 -19.07
N VAL A 289 24.07 -21.13 -19.86
CA VAL A 289 23.30 -19.98 -19.35
C VAL A 289 21.90 -20.31 -18.82
N ASN A 290 21.33 -21.46 -19.20
CA ASN A 290 19.94 -21.82 -18.95
C ASN A 290 19.76 -23.01 -18.00
N THR A 291 20.87 -23.55 -17.48
CA THR A 291 20.86 -24.75 -16.64
C THR A 291 21.65 -24.49 -15.36
N ALA A 292 21.04 -24.79 -14.22
CA ALA A 292 21.66 -24.75 -12.91
C ALA A 292 21.41 -26.08 -12.17
N PHE A 293 22.41 -26.54 -11.43
CA PHE A 293 22.27 -27.64 -10.47
C PHE A 293 23.25 -27.45 -9.33
N PHE A 294 23.09 -28.25 -8.27
CA PHE A 294 23.96 -28.21 -7.10
C PHE A 294 24.99 -29.32 -7.17
N ILE A 295 26.21 -29.04 -6.75
CA ILE A 295 27.26 -30.05 -6.56
C ILE A 295 27.74 -30.06 -5.11
N ASP A 296 28.11 -31.24 -4.62
CA ASP A 296 28.85 -31.40 -3.37
C ASP A 296 30.33 -31.00 -3.52
N LYS A 297 31.10 -31.04 -2.43
CA LYS A 297 32.53 -30.70 -2.42
C LYS A 297 33.41 -31.63 -3.26
N GLY A 298 32.93 -32.83 -3.61
CA GLY A 298 33.59 -33.75 -4.54
C GLY A 298 33.24 -33.49 -6.01
N GLY A 299 32.26 -32.63 -6.29
CA GLY A 299 31.74 -32.35 -7.63
C GLY A 299 30.58 -33.25 -8.05
N ASN A 300 30.02 -34.06 -7.14
CA ASN A 300 28.87 -34.90 -7.44
C ASN A 300 27.58 -34.06 -7.43
N VAL A 301 26.69 -34.30 -8.39
CA VAL A 301 25.42 -33.59 -8.48
C VAL A 301 24.49 -34.01 -7.34
N LEU A 302 23.85 -33.04 -6.69
CA LEU A 302 22.81 -33.27 -5.70
C LEU A 302 21.50 -33.66 -6.42
N GLY A 303 21.10 -34.93 -6.26
CA GLY A 303 19.92 -35.46 -6.93
C GLY A 303 20.12 -35.62 -8.44
N ASN A 304 19.03 -35.54 -9.21
CA ASN A 304 19.02 -35.71 -10.67
C ASN A 304 18.25 -34.60 -11.40
N THR A 305 17.90 -33.51 -10.71
CA THR A 305 17.11 -32.41 -11.25
C THR A 305 18.03 -31.25 -11.64
N SER A 306 17.71 -30.59 -12.75
CA SER A 306 18.29 -29.30 -13.13
C SER A 306 17.20 -28.23 -13.16
N TYR A 307 17.61 -26.98 -13.00
CA TYR A 307 16.76 -25.82 -12.84
C TYR A 307 17.13 -24.74 -13.86
N LYS A 308 16.22 -23.82 -14.15
CA LYS A 308 16.54 -22.64 -14.98
C LYS A 308 17.51 -21.70 -14.28
N ASP A 309 17.30 -21.55 -12.98
CA ASP A 309 18.18 -20.82 -12.09
C ASP A 309 18.13 -21.41 -10.67
N ALA A 310 19.16 -21.14 -9.90
CA ALA A 310 19.23 -21.55 -8.51
C ALA A 310 20.04 -20.55 -7.68
N LYS A 311 19.57 -20.27 -6.47
CA LYS A 311 20.28 -19.47 -5.47
C LYS A 311 21.06 -20.39 -4.54
N SER A 312 22.18 -19.92 -4.00
CA SER A 312 22.95 -20.68 -2.99
C SER A 312 22.09 -21.01 -1.76
N PHE A 313 22.42 -22.13 -1.10
CA PHE A 313 21.79 -22.50 0.16
C PHE A 313 21.98 -21.41 1.24
N SER A 314 20.89 -21.10 1.93
CA SER A 314 20.84 -20.26 3.13
C SER A 314 19.90 -20.93 4.13
N GLU A 315 20.35 -21.10 5.37
CA GLU A 315 19.60 -21.75 6.45
C GLU A 315 19.09 -23.17 6.11
N GLY A 316 19.83 -23.89 5.26
CA GLY A 316 19.50 -25.26 4.84
C GLY A 316 18.50 -25.34 3.67
N PHE A 317 18.13 -24.20 3.08
CA PHE A 317 17.21 -24.13 1.95
C PHE A 317 17.82 -23.39 0.77
N ALA A 318 17.45 -23.75 -0.45
CA ALA A 318 17.85 -23.06 -1.67
C ALA A 318 16.63 -22.76 -2.54
N ALA A 319 16.58 -21.56 -3.10
CA ALA A 319 15.58 -21.18 -4.07
C ALA A 319 15.96 -21.75 -5.45
N VAL A 320 15.01 -22.40 -6.11
CA VAL A 320 15.20 -23.02 -7.42
C VAL A 320 14.08 -22.60 -8.36
N GLN A 321 14.42 -22.39 -9.62
CA GLN A 321 13.49 -21.90 -10.64
C GLN A 321 13.16 -23.00 -11.65
N ASP A 322 11.86 -23.22 -11.89
CA ASP A 322 11.39 -24.20 -12.87
C ASP A 322 11.47 -23.67 -14.31
N GLN A 323 10.99 -24.49 -15.25
CA GLN A 323 10.92 -24.16 -16.68
C GLN A 323 9.98 -22.98 -17.01
N TYR A 324 9.08 -22.61 -16.10
CA TYR A 324 8.14 -21.50 -16.23
C TYR A 324 8.62 -20.23 -15.53
N TYR A 325 9.89 -20.20 -15.13
CA TYR A 325 10.52 -19.08 -14.42
C TYR A 325 9.92 -18.81 -13.03
N MET A 326 9.23 -19.80 -12.45
CA MET A 326 8.67 -19.71 -11.11
C MET A 326 9.62 -20.33 -10.09
N TYR A 327 9.85 -19.63 -8.99
CA TYR A 327 10.67 -20.07 -7.88
C TYR A 327 9.86 -20.92 -6.90
N GLY A 328 10.51 -22.00 -6.46
CA GLY A 328 10.18 -22.78 -5.27
C GLY A 328 11.43 -22.92 -4.38
N PHE A 329 11.35 -23.74 -3.34
CA PHE A 329 12.47 -23.98 -2.44
C PHE A 329 12.72 -25.46 -2.24
N ILE A 330 14.00 -25.85 -2.27
CA ILE A 330 14.47 -27.18 -1.87
C ILE A 330 15.19 -27.12 -0.53
N ASN A 331 15.20 -28.24 0.18
CA ASN A 331 16.05 -28.43 1.36
C ASN A 331 17.43 -29.01 0.98
N ALA A 332 18.31 -29.18 1.98
CA ALA A 332 19.67 -29.71 1.77
C ALA A 332 19.72 -31.16 1.22
N SER A 333 18.63 -31.94 1.28
CA SER A 333 18.57 -33.25 0.62
C SER A 333 18.18 -33.17 -0.86
N GLY A 334 17.92 -31.97 -1.40
CA GLY A 334 17.45 -31.76 -2.76
C GLY A 334 15.93 -31.95 -2.94
N THR A 335 15.18 -32.10 -1.84
CA THR A 335 13.73 -32.28 -1.88
C THR A 335 13.05 -30.92 -1.99
N LEU A 336 12.11 -30.79 -2.93
CA LEU A 336 11.23 -29.61 -3.02
C LEU A 336 10.31 -29.55 -1.79
N VAL A 337 10.43 -28.50 -1.00
CA VAL A 337 9.66 -28.27 0.23
C VAL A 337 8.63 -27.15 0.08
N ILE A 338 8.83 -26.25 -0.88
CA ILE A 338 7.86 -25.23 -1.26
C ILE A 338 7.77 -25.22 -2.77
N ASP A 339 6.56 -25.42 -3.30
CA ASP A 339 6.31 -25.55 -4.73
C ASP A 339 6.70 -24.29 -5.51
N HIS A 340 6.98 -24.47 -6.80
CA HIS A 340 7.27 -23.38 -7.73
C HIS A 340 6.02 -22.52 -7.94
N GLN A 341 5.98 -21.37 -7.29
CA GLN A 341 4.81 -20.49 -7.33
C GLN A 341 5.12 -19.01 -7.18
N PHE A 342 6.38 -18.62 -7.01
CA PHE A 342 6.76 -17.23 -6.82
C PHE A 342 7.52 -16.69 -8.03
N ASN A 343 7.23 -15.46 -8.45
CA ASN A 343 8.00 -14.80 -9.52
C ASN A 343 9.37 -14.34 -9.00
N GLU A 344 9.44 -13.92 -7.73
CA GLU A 344 10.68 -13.50 -7.07
C GLU A 344 10.75 -14.05 -5.66
N VAL A 345 11.97 -14.30 -5.18
CA VAL A 345 12.24 -14.80 -3.84
C VAL A 345 13.55 -14.25 -3.29
N SER A 346 13.62 -14.02 -1.98
CA SER A 346 14.86 -13.77 -1.26
C SER A 346 15.42 -15.05 -0.63
N TRP A 347 16.57 -14.96 0.03
CA TRP A 347 17.11 -16.08 0.80
C TRP A 347 16.36 -16.22 2.12
N PHE A 348 16.28 -17.44 2.65
CA PHE A 348 15.87 -17.64 4.03
C PHE A 348 16.83 -16.93 4.99
N LYS A 349 16.23 -16.11 5.87
CA LYS A 349 16.86 -15.41 6.98
C LYS A 349 15.94 -15.51 8.20
N GLU A 350 16.48 -16.01 9.29
CA GLU A 350 15.74 -16.27 10.53
C GLU A 350 14.51 -17.19 10.34
N GLY A 351 14.59 -18.12 9.39
CA GLY A 351 13.52 -19.06 9.04
C GLY A 351 12.43 -18.48 8.13
N ILE A 352 12.61 -17.26 7.61
CA ILE A 352 11.62 -16.55 6.80
C ILE A 352 12.27 -16.08 5.49
N ALA A 353 11.54 -16.14 4.38
CA ALA A 353 11.94 -15.57 3.10
C ALA A 353 10.88 -14.59 2.58
N ALA A 354 11.33 -13.50 1.97
CA ALA A 354 10.44 -12.63 1.20
C ALA A 354 10.14 -13.30 -0.15
N VAL A 355 8.87 -13.31 -0.55
CA VAL A 355 8.40 -13.92 -1.79
C VAL A 355 7.48 -12.97 -2.52
N GLY A 356 7.57 -12.94 -3.85
CA GLY A 356 6.85 -12.02 -4.72
C GLY A 356 5.99 -12.75 -5.75
N LYS A 357 4.79 -12.24 -6.00
CA LYS A 357 3.94 -12.63 -7.13
C LYS A 357 3.63 -11.40 -7.98
N SER A 358 3.59 -11.62 -9.29
CA SER A 358 3.13 -10.62 -10.25
C SER A 358 1.61 -10.66 -10.36
N ASP A 359 0.97 -9.51 -10.23
CA ASP A 359 -0.47 -9.30 -10.45
C ASP A 359 -0.64 -8.12 -11.41
N GLY A 360 -1.14 -8.38 -12.62
CA GLY A 360 -1.32 -7.35 -13.65
C GLY A 360 -0.05 -6.60 -14.07
N GLY A 361 1.13 -7.22 -13.93
CA GLY A 361 2.43 -6.58 -14.21
C GLY A 361 3.03 -5.83 -13.02
N HIS A 362 2.34 -5.77 -11.89
CA HIS A 362 2.85 -5.20 -10.64
C HIS A 362 3.27 -6.31 -9.69
N MET A 363 4.51 -6.24 -9.20
CA MET A 363 4.98 -7.16 -8.17
C MET A 363 4.41 -6.76 -6.81
N LYS A 364 3.84 -7.74 -6.11
CA LYS A 364 3.51 -7.65 -4.70
C LYS A 364 4.24 -8.73 -3.93
N TYR A 365 4.68 -8.39 -2.73
CA TYR A 365 5.50 -9.22 -1.88
C TYR A 365 4.78 -9.60 -0.59
N GLY A 366 5.15 -10.74 -0.05
CA GLY A 366 4.80 -11.24 1.27
C GLY A 366 5.94 -12.06 1.87
N TYR A 367 5.70 -12.67 3.02
CA TYR A 367 6.67 -13.54 3.69
C TYR A 367 6.16 -14.96 3.82
N VAL A 368 7.07 -15.92 3.66
CA VAL A 368 6.83 -17.35 3.84
C VAL A 368 7.80 -17.92 4.88
N ASP A 369 7.30 -18.83 5.71
CA ASP A 369 8.16 -19.59 6.62
C ASP A 369 8.84 -20.78 5.91
N ASN A 370 9.74 -21.46 6.62
CA ASN A 370 10.47 -22.62 6.11
C ASN A 370 9.63 -23.90 5.93
N LYS A 371 8.32 -23.87 6.24
CA LYS A 371 7.35 -24.94 5.98
C LYS A 371 6.45 -24.60 4.78
N GLY A 372 6.62 -23.43 4.17
CA GLY A 372 5.75 -22.96 3.09
C GLY A 372 4.49 -22.24 3.57
N THR A 373 4.35 -21.98 4.87
CA THR A 373 3.23 -21.21 5.42
C THR A 373 3.42 -19.74 5.10
N MET A 374 2.45 -19.12 4.42
CA MET A 374 2.44 -17.67 4.21
C MET A 374 2.19 -16.96 5.55
N LEU A 375 3.13 -16.12 5.97
CA LEU A 375 3.04 -15.29 7.17
C LEU A 375 2.29 -13.98 6.89
N THR A 376 2.39 -13.48 5.66
CA THR A 376 1.61 -12.35 5.15
C THR A 376 1.07 -12.67 3.78
N GLY A 377 0.00 -11.98 3.36
CA GLY A 377 -0.42 -11.99 1.97
C GLY A 377 0.57 -11.24 1.06
N PHE A 378 0.30 -11.24 -0.24
CA PHE A 378 1.01 -10.41 -1.22
C PHE A 378 0.43 -8.99 -1.22
N GLU A 379 0.73 -8.23 -0.18
CA GLU A 379 0.17 -6.88 0.03
C GLU A 379 1.23 -5.76 -0.01
N PHE A 380 2.52 -6.11 -0.02
CA PHE A 380 3.59 -5.13 0.03
C PHE A 380 4.13 -4.79 -1.35
N GLN A 381 4.43 -3.52 -1.58
CA GLN A 381 5.18 -3.06 -2.76
C GLN A 381 6.66 -3.46 -2.67
N GLU A 382 7.19 -3.59 -1.46
CA GLU A 382 8.54 -4.11 -1.19
C GLU A 382 8.55 -4.90 0.12
N ALA A 383 9.32 -5.99 0.17
CA ALA A 383 9.64 -6.73 1.39
C ALA A 383 11.15 -7.01 1.44
N LYS A 384 11.81 -6.66 2.56
CA LYS A 384 13.24 -6.90 2.76
C LYS A 384 13.46 -8.12 3.65
N ASP A 385 14.67 -8.68 3.59
CA ASP A 385 15.05 -9.80 4.46
C ASP A 385 14.87 -9.44 5.95
N PHE A 386 14.44 -10.43 6.73
CA PHE A 386 14.32 -10.30 8.17
C PHE A 386 15.67 -10.01 8.82
N GLN A 387 15.68 -9.06 9.76
CA GLN A 387 16.83 -8.68 10.57
C GLN A 387 16.39 -8.46 12.01
N ASN A 388 17.04 -9.12 12.96
CA ASN A 388 16.74 -9.03 14.38
C ASN A 388 15.26 -9.31 14.70
N GLY A 389 14.66 -10.24 13.97
CA GLY A 389 13.27 -10.63 14.10
C GLY A 389 12.22 -9.69 13.52
N VAL A 390 12.65 -8.73 12.71
CA VAL A 390 11.76 -7.74 12.09
C VAL A 390 11.92 -7.75 10.57
N GLY A 391 10.79 -7.79 9.86
CA GLY A 391 10.71 -7.56 8.43
C GLY A 391 10.45 -6.09 8.13
N ARG A 392 11.17 -5.51 7.17
CA ARG A 392 10.90 -4.15 6.67
C ARG A 392 10.09 -4.25 5.40
N VAL A 393 8.96 -3.56 5.36
CA VAL A 393 8.01 -3.64 4.25
C VAL A 393 7.57 -2.27 3.81
N LYS A 394 7.17 -2.14 2.55
CA LYS A 394 6.57 -0.93 1.99
C LYS A 394 5.15 -1.21 1.56
N LYS A 395 4.19 -0.45 2.09
CA LYS A 395 2.77 -0.50 1.76
C LYS A 395 2.30 0.93 1.48
N ASP A 396 1.53 1.11 0.41
CA ASP A 396 0.96 2.42 0.02
C ASP A 396 2.00 3.57 -0.02
N GLY A 397 3.19 3.27 -0.53
CA GLY A 397 4.28 4.23 -0.69
C GLY A 397 5.13 4.47 0.56
N LYS A 398 4.75 3.90 1.71
CA LYS A 398 5.40 4.12 3.00
C LYS A 398 5.94 2.83 3.61
N TYR A 399 7.05 2.94 4.32
CA TYR A 399 7.67 1.85 5.04
C TYR A 399 7.03 1.65 6.42
N GLY A 400 6.99 0.38 6.82
CA GLY A 400 6.64 -0.08 8.15
C GLY A 400 7.46 -1.32 8.53
N LEU A 401 7.31 -1.74 9.78
CA LEU A 401 7.94 -2.92 10.35
C LEU A 401 6.88 -4.00 10.59
N VAL A 402 7.23 -5.26 10.37
CA VAL A 402 6.40 -6.43 10.70
C VAL A 402 7.17 -7.42 11.55
N ASP A 403 6.48 -8.15 12.43
CA ASP A 403 7.05 -9.21 13.25
C ASP A 403 7.17 -10.53 12.47
N LYS A 404 7.79 -11.55 13.10
CA LYS A 404 7.96 -12.90 12.52
C LYS A 404 6.66 -13.64 12.21
N PHE A 405 5.53 -13.13 12.66
CA PHE A 405 4.21 -13.69 12.37
C PHE A 405 3.46 -12.85 11.34
N GLY A 406 4.11 -11.85 10.74
CA GLY A 406 3.53 -10.98 9.73
C GLY A 406 2.67 -9.85 10.28
N ASN A 407 2.62 -9.63 11.59
CA ASN A 407 1.83 -8.53 12.15
C ASN A 407 2.61 -7.20 12.08
N PRO A 408 1.96 -6.08 11.77
CA PRO A 408 2.62 -4.78 11.80
C PRO A 408 3.06 -4.43 13.23
N ILE A 409 4.33 -4.05 13.36
CA ILE A 409 4.94 -3.48 14.55
C ILE A 409 4.78 -1.96 14.54
N THR A 410 4.94 -1.33 13.37
CA THR A 410 4.72 0.10 13.16
C THR A 410 3.61 0.34 12.14
N THR A 411 3.04 1.54 12.15
CA THR A 411 2.21 2.02 11.06
C THR A 411 3.07 2.26 9.81
N TYR A 412 2.47 2.11 8.63
CA TYR A 412 3.12 2.36 7.34
C TYR A 412 3.19 3.87 7.07
N GLU A 413 4.03 4.58 7.80
CA GLU A 413 4.07 6.06 7.77
C GLU A 413 5.46 6.63 7.47
N TYR A 414 6.49 5.78 7.39
CA TYR A 414 7.86 6.20 7.17
C TYR A 414 8.15 6.34 5.68
N ASP A 415 8.86 7.39 5.28
CA ASP A 415 9.35 7.55 3.91
C ASP A 415 10.45 6.51 3.59
N TYR A 416 11.18 6.07 4.60
CA TYR A 416 12.27 5.10 4.50
C TYR A 416 12.59 4.50 5.87
N ILE A 417 13.03 3.24 5.89
CA ILE A 417 13.64 2.59 7.06
C ILE A 417 14.92 1.86 6.60
N SER A 418 16.06 2.20 7.19
CA SER A 418 17.36 1.59 6.89
C SER A 418 17.46 0.15 7.37
N ASP A 419 18.56 -0.53 7.05
CA ASP A 419 18.94 -1.77 7.70
C ASP A 419 19.18 -1.52 9.20
N PHE A 420 18.94 -2.55 10.01
CA PHE A 420 19.26 -2.49 11.44
C PHE A 420 20.77 -2.61 11.64
N GLY A 421 21.33 -1.69 12.44
CA GLY A 421 22.71 -1.75 12.88
C GLY A 421 22.95 -2.88 13.88
N SER A 422 24.23 -3.12 14.20
CA SER A 422 24.63 -4.07 15.25
C SER A 422 24.16 -3.65 16.66
N ASP A 423 23.76 -2.39 16.82
CA ASP A 423 23.13 -1.86 18.04
C ASP A 423 21.62 -2.12 18.11
N GLY A 424 21.03 -2.79 17.10
CA GLY A 424 19.61 -3.11 17.04
C GLY A 424 18.73 -1.92 16.66
N LEU A 425 19.31 -0.85 16.10
CA LEU A 425 18.57 0.35 15.69
C LEU A 425 18.59 0.53 14.17
N ALA A 426 17.48 1.03 13.62
CA ALA A 426 17.37 1.44 12.21
C ALA A 426 17.08 2.94 12.11
N VAL A 427 17.67 3.63 11.14
CA VAL A 427 17.32 5.01 10.81
C VAL A 427 16.02 4.99 10.01
N ALA A 428 15.01 5.71 10.49
CA ALA A 428 13.75 5.90 9.81
C ALA A 428 13.52 7.37 9.48
N LYS A 429 12.92 7.63 8.31
CA LYS A 429 12.56 8.98 7.86
C LYS A 429 11.05 9.15 7.93
N LYS A 430 10.58 10.21 8.57
CA LYS A 430 9.16 10.56 8.60
C LYS A 430 9.01 12.06 8.42
N ALA A 431 8.33 12.48 7.36
CA ALA A 431 8.03 13.89 7.07
C ALA A 431 9.28 14.80 7.07
N GLY A 432 10.40 14.29 6.53
CA GLY A 432 11.66 15.02 6.45
C GLY A 432 12.55 14.95 7.70
N PHE A 433 12.11 14.33 8.78
CA PHE A 433 12.91 14.13 10.00
C PHE A 433 13.46 12.70 10.07
N GLU A 434 14.68 12.57 10.61
CA GLU A 434 15.30 11.28 10.91
C GLU A 434 15.07 10.91 12.38
N VAL A 435 14.67 9.67 12.62
CA VAL A 435 14.49 9.05 13.93
C VAL A 435 15.15 7.68 13.94
N LEU A 436 15.59 7.20 15.11
CA LEU A 436 16.05 5.83 15.25
C LEU A 436 14.89 4.96 15.75
N LEU A 437 14.65 3.80 15.13
CA LEU A 437 13.67 2.82 15.57
C LEU A 437 14.39 1.60 16.14
N ASP A 438 13.92 1.09 17.28
CA ASP A 438 14.27 -0.25 17.72
C ASP A 438 13.39 -1.33 17.05
N VAL A 439 13.65 -2.60 17.37
CA VAL A 439 12.92 -3.75 16.79
C VAL A 439 11.45 -3.78 17.20
N GLU A 440 11.06 -3.11 18.28
CA GLU A 440 9.67 -2.91 18.68
C GLU A 440 9.05 -1.65 18.07
N GLY A 441 9.75 -0.97 17.15
CA GLY A 441 9.28 0.23 16.46
C GLY A 441 9.22 1.47 17.34
N ARG A 442 9.85 1.45 18.53
CA ARG A 442 9.85 2.59 19.44
C ARG A 442 10.88 3.62 18.95
N PRO A 443 10.53 4.91 18.95
CA PRO A 443 11.43 5.94 18.44
C PRO A 443 12.45 6.41 19.49
N TRP A 444 13.67 6.65 19.02
CA TRP A 444 14.84 7.08 19.77
C TRP A 444 15.57 8.21 19.04
N ALA A 445 16.28 9.04 19.80
CA ALA A 445 17.20 10.06 19.29
C ALA A 445 18.57 9.94 19.97
N ARG A 446 19.63 10.35 19.27
CA ARG A 446 20.98 10.50 19.86
C ARG A 446 21.20 11.97 20.21
N VAL A 447 21.33 12.27 21.51
CA VAL A 447 21.63 13.61 22.03
C VAL A 447 22.93 13.54 22.81
N ASN A 448 23.95 14.28 22.38
CA ASN A 448 25.29 14.26 22.98
C ASN A 448 25.86 12.84 23.14
N GLY A 449 25.68 11.99 22.12
CA GLY A 449 26.14 10.60 22.12
C GLY A 449 25.28 9.63 22.95
N LYS A 450 24.31 10.11 23.74
CA LYS A 450 23.40 9.27 24.52
C LYS A 450 22.11 8.99 23.76
N LEU A 451 21.64 7.75 23.85
CA LEU A 451 20.36 7.34 23.27
C LEU A 451 19.23 7.72 24.23
N ILE A 452 18.26 8.49 23.75
CA ILE A 452 17.10 8.95 24.53
C ILE A 452 15.83 8.51 23.80
N LYS A 453 14.91 7.89 24.53
CA LYS A 453 13.60 7.52 24.00
C LYS A 453 12.79 8.79 23.76
N ILE A 454 12.18 8.91 22.60
CA ILE A 454 11.36 10.08 22.25
C ILE A 454 9.91 9.66 22.03
N LYS A 455 9.02 10.63 21.90
CA LYS A 455 7.63 10.42 21.49
C LYS A 455 7.44 11.20 20.18
N LEU A 456 7.07 10.49 19.11
CA LEU A 456 6.81 11.07 17.80
C LEU A 456 5.43 11.73 17.74
#